data_AF-A0A0R2JV51-F1
#
_entry.id   AF-A0A0R2JV51-F1
#
_cell.length_a   1.000
_cell.length_b   1.000
_cell.length_c   1.000
_cell.angle_alpha   90.00
_cell.angle_beta   90.00
_cell.angle_gamma   90.00
#
_symmetry.space_group_name_H-M   'P 1'
#
loop_
_entity.id
_entity.type
_entity.pdbx_description
1 polymer ?
#
loop_
_entity_poly.entity_id
_entity_poly.type
_entity_poly.pdbx_seq_one_letter_code
_entity_poly.pdbx_strand_id
1 'polypeptide(L)' 'MLIIPKKHVTSIMICDQEILSHLIKVIQMISNHCIDHGFTGLNILNANGKAAGQSIQHLHFHLLARKNGWY' A
#
# COMPACT_ATOMS: atom_id res chain seq x y z
N MET A 1 0.89 6.13 5.49
CA MET A 1 0.47 4.91 6.22
C MET A 1 1.02 3.68 5.52
N LEU A 2 1.28 2.60 6.25
CA LEU A 2 1.71 1.32 5.69
C LEU A 2 0.60 0.28 5.84
N ILE A 3 0.40 -0.53 4.81
CA ILE A 3 -0.51 -1.67 4.81
C ILE A 3 0.34 -2.91 4.57
N ILE A 4 0.32 -3.84 5.53
CA ILE A 4 1.27 -4.95 5.64
C ILE A 4 0.48 -6.24 5.93
N PRO A 5 0.73 -7.34 5.21
CA PRO A 5 0.15 -8.63 5.56
C PRO A 5 0.76 -9.14 6.86
N LYS A 6 -0.06 -9.76 7.71
CA LYS A 6 0.42 -10.41 8.95
C LYS A 6 1.43 -11.51 8.66
N LYS A 7 1.19 -12.30 7.60
CA LYS A 7 2.14 -13.31 7.12
C LYS A 7 3.38 -12.61 6.56
N HIS A 8 4.56 -13.05 7.00
CA HIS A 8 5.80 -12.58 6.42
C HIS A 8 5.96 -13.11 4.99
N VAL A 9 5.97 -12.18 4.03
CA VAL A 9 6.25 -12.42 2.61
C VAL A 9 7.07 -11.23 2.12
N THR A 10 8.06 -11.43 1.28
CA THR A 10 9.04 -10.37 0.99
C THR A 10 8.56 -9.38 -0.08
N SER A 11 7.73 -9.83 -1.03
CA SER A 11 7.32 -9.04 -2.19
C SER A 11 6.03 -9.59 -2.81
N ILE A 12 5.45 -8.84 -3.76
CA ILE A 12 4.26 -9.30 -4.49
C ILE A 12 4.54 -10.55 -5.35
N MET A 13 5.79 -10.76 -5.77
CA MET A 13 6.17 -11.83 -6.69
C MET A 13 6.05 -13.23 -6.07
N ILE A 14 6.12 -13.32 -4.73
CA ILE A 14 6.05 -14.58 -3.99
C ILE A 14 4.85 -14.64 -3.03
N CYS A 15 4.00 -13.61 -3.04
CA CYS A 15 2.81 -13.55 -2.20
C CYS A 15 1.68 -14.37 -2.84
N ASP A 16 0.96 -15.14 -2.04
CA ASP A 16 -0.20 -15.88 -2.53
C ASP A 16 -1.36 -14.95 -2.94
N GLN A 17 -2.17 -15.42 -3.89
CA GLN A 17 -3.24 -14.62 -4.50
C GLN A 17 -4.32 -14.22 -3.50
N GLU A 18 -4.56 -15.05 -2.48
CA GLU A 18 -5.55 -14.78 -1.44
C GLU A 18 -5.13 -13.57 -0.58
N ILE A 19 -3.87 -13.53 -0.12
CA ILE A 19 -3.34 -12.39 0.62
C ILE A 19 -3.30 -11.14 -0.24
N LEU A 20 -2.85 -11.23 -1.50
CA LEU A 20 -2.85 -10.07 -2.41
C LEU A 20 -4.27 -9.51 -2.62
N SER A 21 -5.25 -10.39 -2.81
CA SER A 21 -6.66 -10.01 -2.96
C SER A 21 -7.22 -9.37 -1.69
N HIS A 22 -6.82 -9.85 -0.51
CA HIS A 22 -7.21 -9.24 0.75
C HIS A 22 -6.55 -7.87 0.95
N LEU A 23 -5.25 -7.75 0.66
CA LEU A 23 -4.51 -6.50 0.76
C LEU A 23 -5.12 -5.40 -0.10
N ILE A 24 -5.47 -5.67 -1.35
CA ILE A 24 -6.04 -4.64 -2.23
C ILE A 24 -7.44 -4.20 -1.80
N LYS A 25 -8.24 -5.10 -1.23
CA LYS A 25 -9.54 -4.74 -0.60
C LYS A 25 -9.35 -3.81 0.60
N VAL A 26 -8.37 -4.09 1.44
CA VAL A 26 -8.02 -3.24 2.59
C VAL A 26 -7.51 -1.87 2.11
N ILE A 27 -6.64 -1.84 1.09
CA ILE A 27 -6.16 -0.59 0.47
C ILE A 27 -7.35 0.23 -0.05
N GLN A 28 -8.30 -0.38 -0.75
CA GLN A 28 -9.50 0.30 -1.25
C GLN A 28 -10.36 0.85 -0.10
N MET A 29 -10.63 0.04 0.93
CA MET A 29 -11.41 0.45 2.09
C MET A 29 -10.81 1.70 2.77
N ILE A 30 -9.50 1.67 3.00
CA ILE A 30 -8.78 2.79 3.62
C ILE A 30 -8.73 4.01 2.68
N SER A 31 -8.57 3.79 1.38
CA SER A 31 -8.57 4.88 0.40
C SER A 31 -9.91 5.64 0.40
N ASN A 32 -11.03 4.92 0.43
CA ASN A 32 -12.36 5.51 0.53
C ASN A 32 -12.51 6.31 1.83
N HIS A 33 -12.07 5.74 2.96
CA HIS A 33 -12.08 6.45 4.23
C HIS A 33 -11.28 7.76 4.17
N CYS A 34 -10.13 7.81 3.49
CA CYS A 34 -9.41 9.06 3.28
C CYS A 34 -10.22 10.08 2.45
N ILE A 35 -10.89 9.65 1.39
CA ILE A 35 -11.74 10.54 0.59
C ILE A 35 -12.87 11.12 1.44
N ASP A 36 -13.52 10.29 2.26
CA ASP A 36 -14.59 10.71 3.17
C ASP A 36 -14.10 11.75 4.21
N HIS A 37 -12.79 11.79 4.48
CA HIS A 37 -12.15 12.75 5.40
C HIS A 37 -11.51 13.94 4.68
N GLY A 38 -11.91 14.20 3.43
CA GLY A 38 -11.56 15.41 2.69
C GLY A 38 -10.16 15.41 2.08
N PHE A 39 -9.53 14.24 1.95
CA PHE A 39 -8.39 14.08 1.04
C PHE A 39 -8.91 13.99 -0.40
N THR A 40 -8.16 14.55 -1.36
CA THR A 40 -8.59 14.65 -2.77
C THR A 40 -7.82 13.72 -3.70
N GLY A 41 -6.82 13.00 -3.19
CA GLY A 41 -6.06 12.03 -3.94
C GLY A 41 -5.22 11.14 -3.03
N LEU A 42 -4.70 10.05 -3.59
CA LEU A 42 -3.82 9.13 -2.89
C LEU A 42 -2.71 8.64 -3.83
N ASN A 43 -1.49 8.52 -3.31
CA ASN A 43 -0.46 7.68 -3.92
C ASN A 43 -0.47 6.31 -3.23
N ILE A 44 -0.58 5.25 -4.02
CA ILE A 44 -0.46 3.86 -3.58
C ILE A 44 0.84 3.33 -4.19
N LEU A 45 1.82 3.02 -3.36
CA LEU A 45 3.16 2.66 -3.81
C LEU A 45 3.60 1.37 -3.16
N ASN A 46 4.34 0.56 -3.90
CA ASN A 46 5.02 -0.61 -3.37
C ASN A 46 6.34 -0.77 -4.12
N ALA A 47 7.41 -1.04 -3.36
CA ALA A 47 8.73 -1.33 -3.90
C ALA A 47 9.00 -2.82 -3.74
N ASN A 48 9.40 -3.49 -4.83
CA ASN A 48 9.79 -4.90 -4.83
C ASN A 48 11.26 -5.03 -5.21
N GLY A 49 12.10 -5.45 -4.27
CA GLY A 49 13.53 -5.57 -4.42
C GLY A 49 14.30 -4.28 -4.14
N LYS A 50 15.60 -4.43 -3.85
CA LYS A 50 16.51 -3.33 -3.50
C LYS A 50 16.60 -2.28 -4.62
N ALA A 51 16.59 -2.71 -5.88
CA ALA A 51 16.65 -1.81 -7.03
C ALA A 51 15.45 -0.87 -7.14
N ALA A 52 14.28 -1.31 -6.67
CA ALA A 52 13.07 -0.47 -6.58
C ALA A 52 13.01 0.38 -5.30
N GLY A 53 14.06 0.35 -4.46
CA GLY A 53 14.12 1.09 -3.20
C GLY A 53 13.49 0.38 -1.99
N GLN A 54 13.25 -0.94 -2.06
CA GLN A 54 12.72 -1.69 -0.93
C GLN A 54 13.78 -1.80 0.19
N SER A 55 13.56 -1.11 1.32
CA SER A 55 14.47 -1.10 2.47
C SER A 55 14.26 -2.27 3.43
N ILE A 56 13.02 -2.73 3.58
CA ILE A 56 12.64 -3.86 4.45
C ILE A 56 12.05 -4.97 3.58
N GLN A 57 12.57 -6.19 3.74
CA GLN A 57 12.16 -7.40 3.00
C GLN A 57 10.85 -8.00 3.55
N HIS A 58 9.83 -7.17 3.73
CA HIS A 58 8.46 -7.58 4.01
C HIS A 58 7.56 -6.75 3.10
N LEU A 59 6.66 -7.39 2.36
CA LEU A 59 5.69 -6.74 1.49
C LEU A 59 4.92 -5.68 2.27
N HIS A 60 4.95 -4.45 1.79
CA HIS A 60 4.17 -3.36 2.33
C HIS A 60 3.76 -2.40 1.22
N PHE A 61 2.58 -1.82 1.36
CA PHE A 61 2.10 -0.73 0.51
C PHE A 61 2.15 0.57 1.29
N HIS A 62 2.77 1.59 0.70
CA HIS A 62 2.66 2.96 1.17
C HIS A 62 1.36 3.54 0.63
N LEU A 63 0.50 3.98 1.54
CA LEU A 63 -0.66 4.79 1.23
C LEU A 63 -0.39 6.21 1.71
N LEU A 64 -0.32 7.15 0.76
CA LEU A 64 -0.02 8.55 1.01
C LEU A 64 -1.20 9.39 0.54
N ALA A 65 -2.05 9.81 1.47
CA ALA A 65 -3.18 10.69 1.16
C ALA A 65 -2.69 12.11 0.81
N ARG A 66 -3.43 12.80 -0.05
CA ARG A 66 -3.10 14.11 -0.63
C ARG A 66 -4.29 15.07 -0.53
N LYS A 67 -3.99 16.36 -0.45
CA LYS A 67 -4.94 17.45 -0.67
C LYS A 67 -4.40 18.34 -1.77
N ASN A 68 -5.29 18.98 -2.53
CA ASN A 68 -4.89 19.94 -3.55
C ASN A 68 -4.03 21.06 -2.94
N GLY A 69 -2.97 21.47 -3.63
CA GLY A 69 -2.01 22.47 -3.15
C GLY A 69 -0.89 21.93 -2.24
N TRP A 70 -0.87 20.62 -1.98
CA TRP A 70 0.19 19.93 -1.24
C TRP A 70 0.87 18.95 -2.21
N TYR A 71 1.91 19.43 -2.91
CA TYR A 71 2.82 18.62 -3.72
C TYR A 71 4.11 18.31 -2.96
#